data_AF-A0A927WWP3-F1
#
_entry.id   AF-A0A927WWP3-F1
#
_cell.length_a   1.000
_cell.length_b   1.000
_cell.length_c   1.000
_cell.angle_alpha   90.00
_cell.angle_beta   90.00
_cell.angle_gamma   90.00
#
_symmetry.space_group_name_H-M   'P 1'
#
loop_
_entity.id
_entity.type
_entity.pdbx_description
1 polymer ?
#
loop_
_entity_poly.entity_id
_entity_poly.type
_entity_poly.pdbx_seq_one_letter_code
_entity_poly.pdbx_strand_id
1 'polypeptide(L)'
;MDIEKIIEDVKKKNTLNREAYVALFLDDYQNICFGLAVKLRNCISINVYDASKNCLGYIHFSKFTDSVTCLDVIYTYHDNRGQGIGKQMNNLMNYFLKEDTCKFIYGSYDPQQLSDDKKNGIFCSTEELESRARYFYEKNGFKIVDYDEFYNNSNKYKELKDDLIKPLVNFGVDEKIIFKKFDREKDYGYKKCGDLLIHESLSMLNDKNLEKDIIKISR
;
A
#
# COMPACT_ATOMS: atom_id res chain seq x y z
N MET A 1 -4.10 2.47 24.82
CA MET A 1 -4.71 2.41 23.48
C MET A 1 -5.57 1.16 23.42
N ASP A 2 -6.85 1.28 23.07
CA ASP A 2 -7.78 0.15 23.10
C ASP A 2 -7.79 -0.55 21.73
N ILE A 3 -6.74 -1.33 21.46
CA ILE A 3 -6.60 -2.15 20.24
C ILE A 3 -7.78 -3.12 20.14
N GLU A 4 -8.28 -3.63 21.27
CA GLU A 4 -9.45 -4.49 21.36
C GLU A 4 -10.67 -3.78 20.73
N LYS A 5 -10.93 -2.52 21.06
CA LYS A 5 -12.01 -1.74 20.43
C LYS A 5 -11.84 -1.53 18.92
N ILE A 6 -10.61 -1.30 18.43
CA ILE A 6 -10.35 -1.18 16.98
C ILE A 6 -10.68 -2.51 16.29
N ILE A 7 -10.25 -3.63 16.88
CA ILE A 7 -10.53 -4.98 16.37
C ILE A 7 -12.02 -5.30 16.45
N GLU A 8 -12.72 -4.91 17.52
CA GLU A 8 -14.18 -5.05 17.60
C GLU A 8 -14.87 -4.27 16.49
N ASP A 9 -14.43 -3.05 16.20
CA ASP A 9 -14.98 -2.24 15.12
C ASP A 9 -14.66 -2.85 13.74
N VAL A 10 -13.51 -3.51 13.58
CA VAL A 10 -13.18 -4.34 12.40
C VAL A 10 -14.09 -5.56 12.31
N LYS A 11 -14.30 -6.29 13.41
CA LYS A 11 -15.20 -7.45 13.49
C LYS A 11 -16.64 -7.07 13.17
N LYS A 12 -17.11 -5.89 13.61
CA LYS A 12 -18.42 -5.33 13.23
C LYS A 12 -18.52 -4.99 11.75
N LYS A 13 -17.40 -4.65 11.09
CA LYS A 13 -17.34 -4.37 9.64
C LYS A 13 -17.23 -5.65 8.79
N ASN A 14 -16.94 -6.81 9.39
CA ASN A 14 -17.10 -8.13 8.76
C ASN A 14 -18.59 -8.49 8.64
N THR A 15 -19.33 -7.71 7.87
CA THR A 15 -20.70 -8.01 7.43
C THR A 15 -20.65 -8.63 6.03
N LEU A 16 -21.66 -9.45 5.69
CA LEU A 16 -21.78 -10.19 4.42
C LEU A 16 -21.05 -9.52 3.23
N ASN A 17 -19.90 -10.11 2.86
CA ASN A 17 -18.99 -9.76 1.74
C ASN A 17 -17.86 -8.76 1.99
N ARG A 18 -17.48 -8.46 3.25
CA ARG A 18 -16.29 -7.66 3.57
C ARG A 18 -15.37 -8.45 4.51
N GLU A 19 -14.10 -8.59 4.11
CA GLU A 19 -13.03 -9.05 5.01
C GLU A 19 -12.23 -7.84 5.46
N ALA A 20 -11.99 -7.72 6.75
CA ALA A 20 -11.21 -6.63 7.31
C ALA A 20 -10.10 -7.15 8.23
N TYR A 21 -8.93 -6.51 8.14
CA TYR A 21 -7.71 -6.89 8.83
C TYR A 21 -7.10 -5.66 9.50
N VAL A 22 -6.49 -5.84 10.67
CA VAL A 22 -5.67 -4.82 11.32
C VAL A 22 -4.21 -5.23 11.21
N ALA A 23 -3.41 -4.38 10.58
CA ALA A 23 -1.97 -4.51 10.52
C ALA A 23 -1.31 -3.60 11.55
N LEU A 24 -0.28 -4.07 12.26
CA LEU A 24 0.51 -3.28 13.20
C LEU A 24 1.96 -3.23 12.72
N PHE A 25 2.57 -2.06 12.74
CA PHE A 25 3.97 -1.86 12.38
C PHE A 25 4.56 -0.63 13.07
N LEU A 26 5.89 -0.53 13.07
CA LEU A 26 6.61 0.70 13.43
C LEU A 26 6.93 1.55 12.21
N ASP A 27 6.79 2.87 12.36
CA ASP A 27 7.40 3.86 11.49
C ASP A 27 8.93 3.92 11.69
N ASP A 28 9.63 4.72 10.88
CA ASP A 28 11.10 4.87 10.97
C ASP A 28 11.56 5.56 12.27
N TYR A 29 10.64 6.19 13.02
CA TYR A 29 10.88 6.82 14.33
C TYR A 29 10.47 5.93 15.51
N GLN A 30 10.14 4.66 15.26
CA GLN A 30 9.69 3.68 16.26
C GLN A 30 8.34 4.00 16.90
N ASN A 31 7.50 4.84 16.28
CA ASN A 31 6.11 5.01 16.68
C ASN A 31 5.27 3.84 16.16
N ILE A 32 4.31 3.39 16.98
CA ILE A 32 3.36 2.37 16.58
C ILE A 32 2.32 2.98 15.63
N CYS A 33 2.19 2.38 14.46
CA CYS A 33 1.15 2.65 13.48
C CYS A 33 0.26 1.43 13.29
N PHE A 34 -0.98 1.67 12.84
CA PHE A 34 -1.87 0.59 12.44
C PHE A 34 -2.49 0.84 11.07
N GLY A 35 -2.52 -0.20 10.24
CA GLY A 35 -3.21 -0.23 8.96
C GLY A 35 -4.54 -0.96 9.08
N LEU A 36 -5.64 -0.28 8.78
CA LEU A 36 -6.95 -0.90 8.61
C LEU A 36 -7.15 -1.28 7.14
N ALA A 37 -7.00 -2.56 6.82
CA ALA A 37 -7.24 -3.10 5.49
C ALA A 37 -8.67 -3.62 5.37
N VAL A 38 -9.39 -3.18 4.35
CA VAL A 38 -10.74 -3.64 4.00
C VAL A 38 -10.70 -4.19 2.59
N LYS A 39 -11.01 -5.47 2.45
CA LYS A 39 -11.13 -6.17 1.18
C LYS A 39 -12.60 -6.29 0.78
N LEU A 40 -12.91 -5.80 -0.42
CA LEU A 40 -14.23 -5.86 -1.04
C LEU A 40 -14.08 -6.42 -2.45
N ARG A 41 -14.50 -7.68 -2.64
CA ARG A 41 -14.38 -8.41 -3.92
C ARG A 41 -12.93 -8.38 -4.45
N ASN A 42 -12.70 -7.62 -5.52
CA ASN A 42 -11.43 -7.47 -6.21
C ASN A 42 -10.63 -6.25 -5.75
N CYS A 43 -11.08 -5.53 -4.72
CA CYS A 43 -10.50 -4.27 -4.27
C CYS A 43 -10.02 -4.41 -2.81
N ILE A 44 -8.88 -3.80 -2.50
CA ILE A 44 -8.37 -3.64 -1.14
C ILE A 44 -8.05 -2.17 -0.91
N SER A 45 -8.62 -1.61 0.15
CA SER A 45 -8.29 -0.28 0.66
C SER A 45 -7.65 -0.41 2.02
N ILE A 46 -6.54 0.30 2.24
CA ILE A 46 -5.83 0.32 3.51
C ILE A 46 -5.68 1.77 3.94
N ASN A 47 -6.16 2.10 5.14
CA ASN A 47 -5.91 3.39 5.77
C ASN A 47 -4.95 3.18 6.94
N VAL A 48 -3.93 4.01 7.05
CA VAL A 48 -2.92 3.95 8.11
C VAL A 48 -3.15 5.06 9.11
N TYR A 49 -3.02 4.74 10.40
CA TYR A 49 -3.21 5.66 11.50
C TYR A 49 -2.07 5.57 12.53
N ASP A 50 -1.85 6.66 13.27
CA ASP A 50 -1.03 6.66 14.49
C ASP A 50 -1.83 6.17 15.71
N ALA A 51 -1.16 6.05 16.87
CA ALA A 51 -1.79 5.67 18.14
C ALA A 51 -2.90 6.65 18.61
N SER A 52 -2.87 7.90 18.12
CA SER A 52 -3.87 8.94 18.38
C SER A 52 -5.05 8.90 17.40
N LYS A 53 -5.06 7.94 16.46
CA LYS A 53 -6.06 7.75 15.39
C LYS A 53 -6.06 8.84 14.32
N ASN A 54 -4.98 9.59 14.18
CA ASN A 54 -4.80 10.50 13.05
C ASN A 54 -4.47 9.67 11.80
N CYS A 55 -5.11 9.97 10.67
CA CYS A 55 -4.83 9.30 9.41
C CYS A 55 -3.48 9.79 8.85
N LEU A 56 -2.55 8.86 8.61
CA LEU A 56 -1.20 9.15 8.13
C LEU A 56 -1.08 9.00 6.61
N GLY A 57 -1.94 8.18 6.02
CA GLY A 57 -1.95 7.89 4.61
C GLY A 57 -2.88 6.73 4.27
N TYR A 58 -2.98 6.43 2.99
CA TYR A 58 -3.77 5.32 2.50
C TYR A 58 -3.23 4.75 1.20
N ILE A 59 -3.61 3.52 0.91
CA ILE A 59 -3.36 2.84 -0.36
C ILE A 59 -4.63 2.14 -0.81
N HIS A 60 -4.90 2.19 -2.11
CA HIS A 60 -6.00 1.49 -2.74
C HIS A 60 -5.47 0.76 -3.97
N PHE A 61 -5.82 -0.51 -4.08
CA PHE A 61 -5.44 -1.33 -5.21
C PHE A 61 -6.53 -2.35 -5.53
N SER A 62 -6.63 -2.71 -6.80
CA SER A 62 -7.65 -3.58 -7.31
C SER A 62 -7.09 -4.61 -8.27
N LYS A 63 -7.57 -5.85 -8.15
CA LYS A 63 -7.28 -6.91 -9.10
C LYS A 63 -7.92 -6.55 -10.43
N PHE A 64 -7.07 -6.39 -11.44
CA PHE A 64 -7.45 -5.98 -12.78
C PHE A 64 -7.64 -7.22 -13.68
N THR A 65 -6.68 -8.15 -13.66
CA THR A 65 -6.81 -9.53 -14.18
C THR A 65 -6.32 -10.53 -13.14
N ASP A 66 -6.36 -11.83 -13.44
CA ASP A 66 -5.77 -12.85 -12.57
C ASP A 66 -4.27 -12.65 -12.31
N SER A 67 -3.55 -12.11 -13.28
CA SER A 67 -2.09 -11.91 -13.21
C SER A 67 -1.69 -10.47 -12.89
N VAL A 68 -2.63 -9.52 -12.87
CA VAL A 68 -2.34 -8.08 -12.82
C VAL A 68 -3.19 -7.38 -11.75
N THR A 69 -2.52 -6.61 -10.89
CA THR A 69 -3.14 -5.69 -9.94
C THR A 69 -2.89 -4.25 -10.35
N CYS A 70 -3.93 -3.42 -10.34
CA CYS A 70 -3.85 -1.97 -10.45
C CYS A 70 -3.62 -1.36 -9.07
N LEU A 71 -2.56 -0.56 -8.93
CA LEU A 71 -2.35 0.37 -7.84
C LEU A 71 -3.07 1.66 -8.20
N ASP A 72 -4.28 1.83 -7.66
CA ASP A 72 -5.14 2.97 -7.97
C ASP A 72 -4.59 4.25 -7.35
N VAL A 73 -4.10 4.17 -6.11
CA VAL A 73 -3.45 5.28 -5.41
C VAL A 73 -2.65 4.79 -4.21
N ILE A 74 -1.50 5.40 -3.95
CA ILE A 74 -0.80 5.35 -2.67
C ILE A 74 -0.44 6.77 -2.25
N TYR A 75 -0.79 7.14 -1.03
CA TYR A 75 -0.62 8.50 -0.55
C TYR A 75 -0.22 8.55 0.92
N THR A 76 0.76 9.39 1.23
CA THR A 76 1.14 9.75 2.61
C THR A 76 0.96 11.25 2.77
N TYR A 77 0.20 11.65 3.78
CA TYR A 77 -0.03 13.07 4.10
C TYR A 77 1.29 13.78 4.39
N HIS A 78 1.38 15.06 4.03
CA HIS A 78 2.63 15.83 4.04
C HIS A 78 3.48 15.65 5.31
N ASP A 79 2.87 15.87 6.47
CA ASP A 79 3.56 15.84 7.77
C ASP A 79 4.10 14.45 8.15
N ASN A 80 3.61 13.40 7.48
CA ASN A 80 3.95 12.00 7.73
C ASN A 80 4.88 11.40 6.66
N ARG A 81 5.34 12.20 5.69
CA ARG A 81 6.29 11.77 4.66
C ARG A 81 7.68 11.58 5.26
N GLY A 82 8.46 10.66 4.69
CA GLY A 82 9.82 10.37 5.15
C GLY A 82 9.90 9.54 6.44
N GLN A 83 8.76 9.09 6.98
CA GLN A 83 8.69 8.29 8.21
C GLN A 83 8.52 6.77 7.93
N GLY A 84 8.76 6.32 6.70
CA GLY A 84 8.59 4.91 6.33
C GLY A 84 7.13 4.44 6.13
N ILE A 85 6.12 5.28 6.35
CA ILE A 85 4.69 4.93 6.21
C ILE A 85 4.35 4.41 4.80
N GLY A 86 4.76 5.13 3.74
CA GLY A 86 4.54 4.69 2.36
C GLY A 86 5.19 3.34 2.04
N LYS A 87 6.39 3.08 2.59
CA LYS A 87 7.08 1.78 2.45
C LYS A 87 6.28 0.67 3.11
N GLN A 88 5.75 0.92 4.31
CA GLN A 88 4.92 -0.05 5.04
C GLN A 88 3.60 -0.35 4.32
N MET A 89 2.94 0.66 3.76
CA MET A 89 1.76 0.46 2.91
C MET A 89 2.07 -0.38 1.67
N ASN A 90 3.19 -0.13 0.99
CA ASN A 90 3.62 -0.95 -0.14
C ASN A 90 3.93 -2.41 0.28
N ASN A 91 4.60 -2.63 1.41
CA ASN A 91 4.85 -3.97 1.95
C ASN A 91 3.54 -4.69 2.28
N LEU A 92 2.57 -3.98 2.88
CA LEU A 92 1.29 -4.56 3.25
C LEU A 92 0.44 -4.91 2.01
N MET A 93 0.43 -4.06 0.97
CA MET A 93 -0.16 -4.42 -0.33
C MET A 93 0.47 -5.71 -0.87
N ASN A 94 1.81 -5.77 -0.89
CA ASN A 94 2.51 -6.96 -1.39
C ASN A 94 2.18 -8.22 -0.56
N TYR A 95 2.05 -8.10 0.75
CA TYR A 95 1.61 -9.18 1.63
C TYR A 95 0.24 -9.72 1.21
N PHE A 96 -0.75 -8.85 0.97
CA PHE A 96 -2.09 -9.27 0.53
C PHE A 96 -2.09 -9.95 -0.85
N LEU A 97 -1.14 -9.60 -1.72
CA LEU A 97 -1.02 -10.17 -3.06
C LEU A 97 -0.28 -11.51 -3.09
N LYS A 98 0.37 -11.92 -1.99
CA LYS A 98 1.21 -13.14 -1.95
C LYS A 98 0.44 -14.42 -2.27
N GLU A 99 -0.79 -14.50 -1.77
CA GLU A 99 -1.70 -15.64 -1.97
C GLU A 99 -2.51 -15.53 -3.28
N ASP A 100 -2.40 -14.42 -4.02
CA ASP A 100 -3.11 -14.23 -5.29
C ASP A 100 -2.28 -14.73 -6.47
N THR A 101 -2.92 -14.89 -7.63
CA THR A 101 -2.27 -15.22 -8.90
C THR A 101 -1.50 -14.05 -9.53
N CYS A 102 -1.38 -12.93 -8.81
CA CYS A 102 -0.65 -11.73 -9.21
C CYS A 102 0.78 -12.03 -9.66
N LYS A 103 1.19 -11.42 -10.77
CA LYS A 103 2.53 -11.42 -11.35
C LYS A 103 3.06 -9.99 -11.53
N PHE A 104 2.18 -9.03 -11.74
CA PHE A 104 2.52 -7.64 -11.99
C PHE A 104 1.59 -6.69 -11.23
N ILE A 105 2.18 -5.58 -10.80
CA ILE A 105 1.45 -4.44 -10.25
C ILE A 105 1.74 -3.25 -11.15
N TYR A 106 0.70 -2.54 -11.58
CA TYR A 106 0.82 -1.33 -12.42
C TYR A 106 0.00 -0.19 -11.83
N GLY A 107 0.19 1.03 -12.31
CA GLY A 107 -0.67 2.17 -11.97
C GLY A 107 -0.30 3.41 -12.77
N SER A 108 -1.04 4.49 -12.56
CA SER A 108 -0.65 5.82 -13.03
C SER A 108 0.53 6.36 -12.23
N TYR A 109 1.46 7.03 -12.91
CA TYR A 109 2.46 7.85 -12.25
C TYR A 109 1.89 9.25 -12.02
N ASP A 110 1.27 9.46 -10.86
CA ASP A 110 0.69 10.75 -10.48
C ASP A 110 1.44 11.33 -9.26
N PRO A 111 2.43 12.22 -9.46
CA PRO A 111 3.17 12.85 -8.37
C PRO A 111 2.37 13.99 -7.72
N GLN A 112 1.06 14.14 -7.95
CA GLN A 112 0.31 15.26 -7.43
C GLN A 112 0.12 15.24 -5.91
N GLN A 113 0.01 16.45 -5.38
CA GLN A 113 -0.48 16.68 -4.03
C GLN A 113 -2.01 16.70 -4.03
N LEU A 114 -2.62 15.87 -3.18
CA LEU A 114 -4.07 15.76 -3.08
C LEU A 114 -4.70 16.98 -2.42
N SER A 115 -6.02 17.14 -2.61
CA SER A 115 -6.77 18.32 -2.19
C SER A 115 -6.70 18.61 -0.69
N ASP A 116 -6.46 17.60 0.14
CA ASP A 116 -6.44 17.72 1.59
C ASP A 116 -5.19 18.44 2.10
N ASP A 117 -4.01 18.15 1.55
CA ASP A 117 -2.81 18.94 1.84
C ASP A 117 -2.97 20.39 1.38
N LYS A 118 -3.57 20.59 0.19
CA LYS A 118 -3.81 21.93 -0.37
C LYS A 118 -4.74 22.77 0.51
N LYS A 119 -5.79 22.14 1.08
CA LYS A 119 -6.71 22.80 2.03
C LYS A 119 -5.99 23.24 3.31
N ASN A 120 -4.94 22.54 3.71
CA ASN A 120 -4.12 22.87 4.88
C ASN A 120 -3.03 23.91 4.57
N GLY A 121 -3.05 24.53 3.38
CA GLY A 121 -2.08 25.56 2.99
C GLY A 121 -0.68 25.03 2.70
N ILE A 122 -0.54 23.72 2.50
CA ILE A 122 0.74 23.08 2.18
C ILE A 122 0.91 23.07 0.67
N PHE A 123 1.99 23.68 0.19
CA PHE A 123 2.34 23.75 -1.23
C PHE A 123 3.75 23.22 -1.45
N CYS A 124 3.88 22.08 -2.12
CA CYS A 124 5.16 21.58 -2.64
C CYS A 124 5.36 22.01 -4.09
N SER A 125 6.61 22.22 -4.52
CA SER A 125 6.89 22.46 -5.94
C SER A 125 6.66 21.18 -6.76
N THR A 126 6.40 21.34 -8.06
CA THR A 126 6.29 20.19 -8.97
C THR A 126 7.58 19.37 -8.97
N GLU A 127 8.77 20.01 -8.94
CA GLU A 127 10.04 19.25 -8.91
C GLU A 127 10.21 18.45 -7.62
N GLU A 128 9.80 19.00 -6.48
CA GLU A 128 9.87 18.31 -5.19
C GLU A 128 8.96 17.08 -5.17
N LEU A 129 7.73 17.24 -5.66
CA LEU A 129 6.75 16.17 -5.77
C LEU A 129 7.21 15.05 -6.72
N GLU A 130 7.72 15.43 -7.89
CA GLU A 130 8.32 14.52 -8.87
C GLU A 130 9.49 13.74 -8.30
N SER A 131 10.44 14.43 -7.66
CA SER A 131 11.63 13.82 -7.07
C SER A 131 11.24 12.78 -6.00
N ARG A 132 10.28 13.12 -5.13
CA ARG A 132 9.80 12.23 -4.07
C ARG A 132 9.04 11.02 -4.61
N ALA A 133 8.12 11.22 -5.54
CA ALA A 133 7.35 10.14 -6.14
C ALA A 133 8.27 9.17 -6.89
N ARG A 134 9.20 9.70 -7.69
CA ARG A 134 10.22 8.91 -8.38
C ARG A 134 11.04 8.07 -7.41
N TYR A 135 11.62 8.71 -6.40
CA TYR A 135 12.41 8.01 -5.38
C TYR A 135 11.60 6.89 -4.72
N PHE A 136 10.35 7.18 -4.33
CA PHE A 136 9.48 6.19 -3.72
C PHE A 136 9.25 4.98 -4.62
N TYR A 137 8.83 5.20 -5.86
CA TYR A 137 8.50 4.12 -6.80
C TYR A 137 9.74 3.28 -7.14
N GLU A 138 10.85 3.92 -7.52
CA GLU A 138 12.09 3.23 -7.87
C GLU A 138 12.64 2.43 -6.67
N LYS A 139 12.62 3.00 -5.47
CA LYS A 139 13.08 2.31 -4.25
C LYS A 139 12.22 1.10 -3.90
N ASN A 140 10.96 1.10 -4.30
CA ASN A 140 10.01 -0.01 -4.10
C ASN A 140 9.93 -0.96 -5.30
N GLY A 141 10.88 -0.86 -6.25
CA GLY A 141 11.04 -1.79 -7.36
C GLY A 141 10.11 -1.51 -8.55
N PHE A 142 9.45 -0.36 -8.59
CA PHE A 142 8.71 0.08 -9.76
C PHE A 142 9.65 0.69 -10.79
N LYS A 143 9.33 0.46 -12.06
CA LYS A 143 9.84 1.20 -13.20
C LYS A 143 8.82 2.26 -13.58
N ILE A 144 9.30 3.43 -13.96
CA ILE A 144 8.48 4.54 -14.49
C ILE A 144 8.75 4.61 -15.98
N VAL A 145 7.71 4.62 -16.81
CA VAL A 145 7.84 4.61 -18.27
C VAL A 145 6.83 5.56 -18.88
N ASP A 146 7.25 6.31 -19.90
CA ASP A 146 6.35 7.12 -20.70
C ASP A 146 5.40 6.22 -21.49
N TYR A 147 4.11 6.52 -21.42
CA TYR A 147 3.06 5.71 -22.03
C TYR A 147 3.27 5.55 -23.55
N ASP A 148 3.67 6.61 -24.23
CA ASP A 148 3.98 6.58 -25.66
C ASP A 148 5.17 5.68 -25.99
N GLU A 149 6.21 5.66 -25.14
CA GLU A 149 7.34 4.74 -25.34
C GLU A 149 6.88 3.29 -25.17
N PHE A 150 6.10 3.02 -24.12
CA PHE A 150 5.56 1.70 -23.83
C PHE A 150 4.70 1.17 -24.99
N TYR A 151 3.79 2.00 -25.50
CA TYR A 151 2.90 1.64 -26.60
C TYR A 151 3.67 1.37 -27.90
N ASN A 152 4.56 2.29 -28.29
CA ASN A 152 5.29 2.20 -29.55
C ASN A 152 6.40 1.15 -29.53
N ASN A 153 6.88 0.75 -28.34
CA ASN A 153 7.96 -0.23 -28.18
C ASN A 153 7.56 -1.43 -27.33
N SER A 154 6.31 -1.89 -27.42
CA SER A 154 5.78 -3.01 -26.60
C SER A 154 6.62 -4.30 -26.64
N ASN A 155 7.44 -4.50 -27.68
CA ASN A 155 8.41 -5.59 -27.76
C ASN A 155 9.58 -5.51 -26.77
N LYS A 156 9.89 -4.31 -26.23
CA LYS A 156 10.83 -4.13 -25.12
C LYS A 156 10.25 -4.60 -23.78
N TYR A 157 8.93 -4.66 -23.68
CA TYR A 157 8.16 -5.00 -22.47
C TYR A 157 7.40 -6.31 -22.66
N LYS A 158 8.02 -7.30 -23.31
CA LYS A 158 7.38 -8.59 -23.63
C LYS A 158 6.90 -9.33 -22.39
N GLU A 159 7.54 -9.11 -21.24
CA GLU A 159 7.10 -9.64 -19.95
C GLU A 159 5.73 -9.09 -19.51
N LEU A 160 5.29 -7.96 -20.06
CA LEU A 160 4.00 -7.32 -19.81
C LEU A 160 2.95 -7.64 -20.90
N LYS A 161 3.21 -8.58 -21.84
CA LYS A 161 2.31 -8.83 -22.98
C LYS A 161 1.00 -9.56 -22.64
N ASP A 162 0.01 -9.27 -23.49
CA ASP A 162 -1.42 -9.62 -23.55
C ASP A 162 -2.31 -9.19 -22.37
N ASP A 163 -1.85 -9.31 -21.12
CA ASP A 163 -2.69 -9.00 -19.94
C ASP A 163 -2.70 -7.52 -19.55
N LEU A 164 -1.71 -6.71 -20.00
CA LEU A 164 -1.50 -5.32 -19.56
C LEU A 164 -1.69 -4.27 -20.67
N ILE A 165 -1.35 -4.60 -21.92
CA ILE A 165 -1.37 -3.64 -23.04
C ILE A 165 -2.80 -3.20 -23.41
N LYS A 166 -3.75 -4.14 -23.54
CA LYS A 166 -5.14 -3.81 -23.91
C LYS A 166 -5.88 -2.98 -22.84
N PRO A 167 -5.73 -3.27 -21.55
CA PRO A 167 -6.26 -2.45 -20.46
C PRO A 167 -5.78 -1.01 -20.44
N LEU A 168 -4.46 -0.81 -20.45
CA LEU A 168 -3.86 0.51 -20.34
C LEU A 168 -4.37 1.42 -21.46
N VAL A 169 -4.48 0.91 -22.68
CA VAL A 169 -4.99 1.66 -23.84
C VAL A 169 -6.43 2.16 -23.70
N ASN A 170 -7.28 1.48 -22.93
CA ASN A 170 -8.72 1.78 -22.88
C ASN A 170 -9.13 2.70 -21.74
N PHE A 171 -8.31 2.90 -20.71
CA PHE A 171 -8.72 3.61 -19.48
C PHE A 171 -8.24 5.06 -19.37
N GLY A 172 -7.55 5.59 -20.39
CA GLY A 172 -7.04 6.97 -20.37
C GLY A 172 -5.90 7.08 -19.37
N VAL A 173 -4.69 6.79 -19.82
CA VAL A 173 -3.52 6.78 -18.95
C VAL A 173 -2.89 8.16 -18.93
N ASP A 174 -2.39 8.56 -17.77
CA ASP A 174 -1.47 9.69 -17.66
C ASP A 174 -0.24 9.48 -18.56
N GLU A 175 0.49 10.55 -18.85
CA GLU A 175 1.69 10.52 -19.71
C GLU A 175 2.71 9.46 -19.28
N LYS A 176 2.72 9.08 -17.99
CA LYS A 176 3.63 8.09 -17.40
C LYS A 176 2.88 7.01 -16.61
N ILE A 177 3.38 5.80 -16.72
CA ILE A 177 2.94 4.64 -15.94
C ILE A 177 4.02 4.16 -14.97
N ILE A 178 3.59 3.53 -13.89
CA ILE A 178 4.44 2.71 -13.03
C ILE A 178 4.12 1.24 -13.24
N PHE A 179 5.15 0.38 -13.17
CA PHE A 179 4.93 -1.05 -13.06
C PHE A 179 6.05 -1.75 -12.29
N LYS A 180 5.72 -2.85 -11.63
CA LYS A 180 6.69 -3.75 -11.00
C LYS A 180 6.30 -5.21 -11.19
N LYS A 181 7.30 -6.07 -11.31
CA LYS A 181 7.11 -7.52 -11.18
C LYS A 181 6.88 -7.84 -9.71
N PHE A 182 5.84 -8.61 -9.43
CA PHE A 182 5.57 -9.09 -8.09
C PHE A 182 6.47 -10.29 -7.76
N ASP A 183 7.03 -10.30 -6.55
CA ASP A 183 7.94 -11.33 -6.07
C ASP A 183 7.29 -12.06 -4.89
N ARG A 184 6.71 -13.23 -5.16
CA ARG A 184 5.99 -14.01 -4.14
C ARG A 184 6.88 -14.59 -3.06
N GLU A 185 8.13 -14.85 -3.40
CA GLU A 185 9.09 -15.48 -2.49
C GLU A 185 9.66 -14.47 -1.49
N LYS A 186 9.55 -13.17 -1.79
CA LYS A 186 10.02 -12.11 -0.91
C LYS A 186 9.22 -12.10 0.39
N ASP A 187 9.95 -12.02 1.51
CA ASP A 187 9.35 -11.69 2.80
C ASP A 187 9.07 -10.18 2.87
N TYR A 188 7.82 -9.85 3.17
CA TYR A 188 7.35 -8.46 3.33
C TYR A 188 7.25 -8.06 4.81
N GLY A 189 7.73 -8.92 5.72
CA GLY A 189 7.85 -8.65 7.15
C GLY A 189 6.56 -8.84 7.93
N TYR A 190 5.44 -9.17 7.29
CA TYR A 190 4.15 -9.37 7.97
C TYR A 190 3.87 -10.84 8.24
N LYS A 191 3.38 -11.13 9.44
CA LYS A 191 2.88 -12.44 9.85
C LYS A 191 1.46 -12.33 10.41
N LYS A 192 0.60 -13.29 10.08
CA LYS A 192 -0.75 -13.37 10.66
C LYS A 192 -0.69 -13.96 12.07
N CYS A 193 -1.30 -13.29 13.03
CA CYS A 193 -1.45 -13.73 14.41
C CYS A 193 -2.92 -13.52 14.83
N GLY A 194 -3.72 -14.58 14.78
CA GLY A 194 -5.18 -14.48 14.92
C GLY A 194 -5.79 -13.57 13.85
N ASP A 195 -6.51 -12.54 14.29
CA ASP A 195 -7.13 -11.52 13.43
C ASP A 195 -6.18 -10.36 13.07
N LEU A 196 -4.95 -10.38 13.57
CA LEU A 196 -3.94 -9.32 13.35
C LEU A 196 -2.90 -9.71 12.31
N LEU A 197 -2.39 -8.71 11.60
CA LEU A 197 -1.15 -8.78 10.84
C LEU A 197 -0.07 -8.01 11.60
N ILE A 198 1.05 -8.64 11.91
CA ILE A 198 2.11 -8.04 12.72
C ILE A 198 3.36 -7.94 11.86
N HIS A 199 3.89 -6.73 11.71
CA HIS A 199 5.17 -6.51 11.04
C HIS A 199 6.33 -6.84 11.99
N GLU A 200 7.39 -7.42 11.45
CA GLU A 200 8.60 -7.81 12.18
C GLU A 200 9.29 -6.64 12.89
N SER A 201 9.07 -5.40 12.44
CA SER A 201 9.62 -4.21 13.12
C SER A 201 9.12 -4.07 14.56
N LEU A 202 7.97 -4.64 14.91
CA LEU A 202 7.49 -4.65 16.31
C LEU A 202 8.35 -5.52 17.23
N SER A 203 9.13 -6.47 16.69
CA SER A 203 10.10 -7.24 17.50
C SER A 203 11.23 -6.38 18.08
N MET A 204 11.42 -5.16 17.54
CA MET A 204 12.39 -4.20 18.07
C MET A 204 11.92 -3.53 19.37
N LEU A 205 10.62 -3.59 19.68
CA LEU A 205 10.12 -3.15 20.97
C LEU A 205 10.48 -4.24 21.99
N ASN A 206 11.47 -3.96 22.84
CA ASN A 206 11.88 -4.79 23.99
C ASN A 206 10.79 -4.90 25.09
N ASP A 207 9.51 -4.72 24.75
CA ASP A 207 8.41 -4.74 25.69
C ASP A 207 7.68 -6.10 25.66
N LYS A 208 8.04 -6.94 26.64
CA LYS A 208 7.37 -8.23 26.88
C LYS A 208 5.87 -8.07 27.16
N ASN A 209 5.39 -6.89 27.53
CA ASN A 209 3.96 -6.64 27.71
C ASN A 209 3.25 -6.42 26.38
N LEU A 210 3.88 -5.76 25.40
CA LEU A 210 3.28 -5.59 24.08
C LEU A 210 3.11 -6.93 23.37
N GLU A 211 4.10 -7.82 23.46
CA GLU A 211 3.99 -9.18 22.91
C GLU A 211 2.86 -9.97 23.59
N LYS A 212 2.72 -9.85 24.92
CA LYS A 212 1.60 -10.45 25.68
C LYS A 212 0.25 -9.85 25.30
N ASP A 213 0.16 -8.54 25.13
CA ASP A 213 -1.06 -7.84 24.76
C ASP A 213 -1.48 -8.23 23.34
N ILE A 214 -0.54 -8.24 22.39
CA ILE A 214 -0.75 -8.75 21.03
C ILE A 214 -1.22 -10.21 21.05
N ILE A 215 -0.57 -11.08 21.83
CA ILE A 215 -0.97 -12.50 21.97
C ILE A 215 -2.37 -12.62 22.58
N LYS A 216 -2.68 -11.83 23.61
CA LYS A 216 -3.99 -11.82 24.27
C LYS A 216 -5.10 -11.37 23.31
N ILE A 217 -4.80 -10.41 22.46
CA ILE A 217 -5.72 -9.87 21.43
C ILE A 217 -5.90 -10.84 20.26
N SER A 218 -4.91 -11.70 19.98
CA SER A 218 -4.93 -12.67 18.89
C SER A 218 -5.67 -13.99 19.19
N ARG A 219 -6.08 -14.22 20.45
CA ARG A 219 -6.80 -15.42 20.91
C ARG A 219 -8.28 -15.15 21.10
#